data_AF-A0A662CMM6-F1
#
_entry.id   AF-A0A662CMM6-F1
#
_cell.length_a   1.000
_cell.length_b   1.000
_cell.length_c   1.000
_cell.angle_alpha   90.00
_cell.angle_beta   90.00
_cell.angle_gamma   90.00
#
_symmetry.space_group_name_H-M   'P 1'
#
loop_
_entity.id
_entity.type
_entity.pdbx_description
1 polymer ?
#
loop_
_entity_poly.entity_id
_entity_poly.type
_entity_poly.pdbx_seq_one_letter_code
_entity_poly.pdbx_strand_id
1 'polypeptide(L)'
;MGGSERALSLFRALGAPLVVWRGKEDAWDEVARAVLDRMDGRGELAVEFPGLVRHGIDVRPPHGFQGVCRVFGFIEEYVRDDDTLSPSWEKEMLGYARLPFALPLSWAPEKKVTRIRCHRLLVPVFKALFQEIVERGLRPLVRTYGGCFCFRRMRGGSHLSTHSWGIAIDLNPNTNPLGSSGDMAPELVELFGEFGFTWGGTFSRPDPMHFQFCSGY
;
A
#
# COMPACT_ATOMS: atom_id res chain seq x y z
N MET A 1 0.97 33.31 23.15
CA MET A 1 1.57 31.96 22.97
C MET A 1 2.23 31.96 21.60
N GLY A 2 3.57 31.89 21.58
CA GLY A 2 4.38 32.09 20.37
C GLY A 2 4.27 30.92 19.39
N GLY A 3 4.56 31.17 18.11
CA GLY A 3 4.47 30.18 17.02
C GLY A 3 5.29 28.91 17.26
N SER A 4 6.33 28.98 18.09
CA SER A 4 7.18 27.87 18.48
C SER A 4 6.45 26.77 19.27
N GLU A 5 5.49 27.10 20.14
CA GLU A 5 4.76 26.10 20.93
C GLU A 5 3.75 25.30 20.08
N ARG A 6 3.12 25.93 19.08
CA ARG A 6 2.20 25.25 18.16
C ARG A 6 2.94 24.30 17.21
N ALA A 7 4.11 24.69 16.72
CA ALA A 7 4.94 23.84 15.86
C ALA A 7 5.52 22.64 16.63
N LEU A 8 5.95 22.85 17.87
CA LEU A 8 6.44 21.77 18.75
C LEU A 8 5.35 20.76 19.12
N SER A 9 4.09 21.20 19.31
CA SER A 9 2.99 20.26 19.55
C SER A 9 2.69 19.41 18.31
N LEU A 10 2.84 19.98 17.11
CA LEU A 10 2.61 19.30 15.84
C LEU A 10 3.67 18.23 15.55
N PHE A 11 4.95 18.53 15.79
CA PHE A 11 6.03 17.55 15.63
C PHE A 11 5.93 16.38 16.62
N ARG A 12 5.49 16.64 17.86
CA ARG A 12 5.22 15.58 18.85
C ARG A 12 4.07 14.67 18.44
N ALA A 13 3.06 15.19 17.74
CA ALA A 13 1.94 14.41 17.24
C ALA A 13 2.29 13.53 16.03
N LEU A 14 3.31 13.90 15.25
CA LEU A 14 3.71 13.25 14.00
C LEU A 14 4.87 12.23 14.15
N GLY A 15 5.43 12.05 15.35
CA GLY A 15 6.43 11.01 15.63
C GLY A 15 7.78 11.16 14.91
N ALA A 16 8.06 12.30 14.26
CA ALA A 16 9.34 12.54 13.60
C ALA A 16 10.47 12.79 14.63
N PRO A 17 11.68 12.23 14.44
CA PRO A 17 12.79 12.46 15.36
C PRO A 17 13.14 13.94 15.37
N LEU A 18 13.12 14.52 16.56
CA LEU A 18 13.49 15.91 16.83
C LEU A 18 14.99 16.10 16.58
N VAL A 19 15.40 16.24 15.32
CA VAL A 19 16.76 16.68 15.01
C VAL A 19 16.83 18.16 15.37
N VAL A 20 17.39 18.45 16.53
CA VAL A 20 17.57 19.79 17.09
C VAL A 20 18.46 20.60 16.13
N TRP A 21 17.84 21.45 15.31
CA TRP A 21 18.52 22.44 14.49
C TRP A 21 18.79 23.71 15.31
N ARG A 22 20.06 24.16 15.36
CA ARG A 22 20.50 25.38 16.05
C ARG A 22 20.62 26.55 15.07
N GLY A 23 19.52 27.16 14.67
CA GLY A 23 19.56 28.37 13.86
C GLY A 23 18.46 29.39 14.19
N LYS A 24 18.62 30.60 13.64
CA LYS A 24 17.89 31.83 13.97
C LYS A 24 16.38 31.73 13.71
N GLU A 25 15.59 32.44 14.53
CA GLU A 25 14.12 32.42 14.59
C GLU A 25 13.44 32.58 13.22
N ASP A 26 13.98 33.42 12.34
CA ASP A 26 13.40 33.75 11.03
C ASP A 26 13.36 32.55 10.06
N ALA A 27 14.25 31.57 10.23
CA ALA A 27 14.28 30.35 9.42
C ALA A 27 13.18 29.35 9.83
N TRP A 28 12.64 29.48 11.05
CA TRP A 28 11.53 28.64 11.50
C TRP A 28 10.22 28.98 10.80
N ASP A 29 9.98 30.24 10.48
CA ASP A 29 8.78 30.66 9.77
C ASP A 29 8.79 30.17 8.31
N GLU A 30 9.95 30.11 7.67
CA GLU A 30 10.11 29.59 6.32
C GLU A 30 9.95 28.06 6.28
N VAL A 31 10.55 27.34 7.23
CA VAL A 31 10.37 25.89 7.38
C VAL A 31 8.93 25.54 7.76
N ALA A 32 8.30 26.29 8.66
CA ALA A 32 6.91 26.06 9.06
C ALA A 32 5.95 26.33 7.89
N ARG A 33 6.17 27.39 7.11
CA ARG A 33 5.38 27.64 5.88
C ARG A 33 5.58 26.53 4.85
N ALA A 34 6.81 26.08 4.61
CA ALA A 34 7.07 24.98 3.69
C ALA A 34 6.43 23.65 4.12
N VAL A 35 6.29 23.41 5.44
CA VAL A 35 5.57 22.25 5.98
C VAL A 35 4.05 22.44 5.83
N LEU A 36 3.51 23.60 6.18
CA LEU A 36 2.08 23.92 6.09
C LEU A 36 1.56 23.96 4.65
N ASP A 37 2.34 24.47 3.69
CA ASP A 37 2.02 24.46 2.25
C ASP A 37 1.99 23.04 1.69
N ARG A 38 2.68 22.11 2.36
CA ARG A 38 2.68 20.70 2.06
C ARG A 38 1.69 19.93 2.91
N MET A 39 0.80 20.56 3.68
CA MET A 39 -0.20 19.84 4.47
C MET A 39 -1.52 19.74 3.71
N ASP A 40 -2.14 18.56 3.70
CA ASP A 40 -3.47 18.37 3.13
C ASP A 40 -4.54 19.09 3.97
N GLY A 41 -5.78 19.13 3.47
CA GLY A 41 -6.91 19.77 4.17
C GLY A 41 -7.26 19.18 5.54
N ARG A 42 -6.53 18.16 6.03
CA ARG A 42 -6.65 17.56 7.35
C ARG A 42 -5.43 17.81 8.24
N GLY A 43 -4.43 18.53 7.76
CA GLY A 43 -3.25 18.88 8.52
C GLY A 43 -2.20 17.76 8.62
N GLU A 44 -2.14 16.86 7.63
CA GLU A 44 -1.06 15.88 7.48
C GLU A 44 -0.17 16.31 6.30
N LEU A 45 1.15 16.04 6.36
CA LEU A 45 2.01 16.21 5.18
C LEU A 45 1.36 15.46 4.00
N ALA A 46 1.00 16.19 2.95
CA ALA A 46 0.53 15.72 1.66
C ALA A 46 1.64 14.87 1.03
N VAL A 47 1.68 13.60 1.45
CA VAL A 47 2.40 12.58 0.72
C VAL A 47 1.65 12.42 -0.59
N GLU A 48 2.16 13.06 -1.63
CA GLU A 48 1.65 12.84 -2.97
C GLU A 48 2.16 11.51 -3.50
N PHE A 49 1.25 10.75 -4.12
CA PHE A 49 1.55 9.52 -4.80
C PHE A 49 1.56 9.83 -6.29
N PRO A 50 2.73 10.15 -6.89
CA PRO A 50 2.79 10.71 -8.23
C PRO A 50 2.20 9.77 -9.28
N GLY A 51 2.24 8.45 -9.08
CA GLY A 51 1.55 7.48 -9.92
C GLY A 51 0.03 7.63 -9.86
N LEU A 52 -0.55 7.82 -8.68
CA LEU A 52 -1.98 8.09 -8.56
C LEU A 52 -2.37 9.42 -9.19
N VAL A 53 -1.56 10.46 -8.99
CA VAL A 53 -1.80 11.81 -9.54
C VAL A 53 -1.74 11.79 -11.07
N ARG A 54 -0.69 11.20 -11.66
CA ARG A 54 -0.52 11.11 -13.14
C ARG A 54 -1.71 10.45 -13.82
N HIS A 55 -2.33 9.46 -13.17
CA HIS A 55 -3.46 8.72 -13.72
C HIS A 55 -4.83 9.25 -13.26
N GLY A 56 -4.87 10.37 -12.53
CA GLY A 56 -6.12 10.98 -12.04
C GLY A 56 -6.90 10.07 -11.09
N ILE A 57 -6.21 9.23 -10.31
CA ILE A 57 -6.84 8.26 -9.41
C ILE A 57 -7.03 8.89 -8.03
N ASP A 58 -8.29 9.02 -7.63
CA ASP A 58 -8.71 9.60 -6.36
C ASP A 58 -9.00 8.52 -5.31
N VAL A 59 -7.97 7.74 -4.97
CA VAL A 59 -7.93 6.89 -3.78
C VAL A 59 -6.60 7.15 -3.07
N ARG A 60 -6.58 7.07 -1.75
CA ARG A 60 -5.37 7.28 -0.95
C ARG A 60 -5.15 6.08 -0.02
N PRO A 61 -3.90 5.64 0.19
CA PRO A 61 -3.62 4.53 1.09
C PRO A 61 -3.96 4.94 2.52
N PRO A 62 -4.85 4.21 3.21
CA PRO A 62 -5.16 4.49 4.59
C PRO A 62 -4.02 4.08 5.52
N HIS A 63 -4.03 4.65 6.73
CA HIS A 63 -3.13 4.26 7.82
C HIS A 63 -3.90 3.49 8.91
N GLY A 64 -3.33 2.36 9.35
CA GLY A 64 -3.84 1.52 10.41
C GLY A 64 -5.14 0.77 10.08
N PHE A 65 -5.48 -0.20 10.93
CA PHE A 65 -6.68 -1.05 10.79
C PHE A 65 -7.97 -0.24 10.60
N GLN A 66 -8.20 0.77 11.45
CA GLN A 66 -9.41 1.61 11.37
C GLN A 66 -9.48 2.41 10.06
N GLY A 67 -8.34 2.86 9.53
CA GLY A 67 -8.28 3.50 8.23
C GLY A 67 -8.63 2.52 7.10
N VAL A 68 -8.06 1.31 7.15
CA VAL A 68 -8.38 0.23 6.20
C VAL A 68 -9.89 -0.06 6.20
N CYS A 69 -10.51 -0.23 7.37
CA CYS A 69 -11.95 -0.49 7.44
C CYS A 69 -12.81 0.67 6.92
N ARG A 70 -12.42 1.93 7.20
CA ARG A 70 -13.16 3.10 6.68
C ARG A 70 -13.13 3.23 5.16
N VAL A 71 -12.01 2.87 4.52
CA VAL A 71 -11.83 3.00 3.06
C VAL A 71 -12.31 1.76 2.32
N PHE A 72 -12.00 0.57 2.83
CA PHE A 72 -12.20 -0.70 2.14
C PHE A 72 -13.31 -1.57 2.75
N GLY A 73 -13.98 -1.08 3.78
CA GLY A 73 -15.11 -1.75 4.43
C GLY A 73 -14.73 -2.57 5.67
N PHE A 74 -15.69 -2.69 6.57
CA PHE A 74 -15.61 -3.50 7.78
C PHE A 74 -15.86 -4.97 7.45
N ILE A 75 -14.84 -5.64 6.92
CA ILE A 75 -14.93 -7.05 6.47
C ILE A 75 -15.40 -8.02 7.55
N GLU A 76 -15.13 -7.71 8.82
CA GLU A 76 -15.52 -8.52 9.97
C GLU A 76 -17.05 -8.64 10.10
N GLU A 77 -17.80 -7.62 9.67
CA GLU A 77 -19.28 -7.65 9.65
C GLU A 77 -19.84 -8.64 8.62
N TYR A 78 -18.99 -9.13 7.71
CA TYR A 78 -19.33 -10.10 6.68
C TYR A 78 -18.78 -11.50 6.99
N VAL A 79 -18.15 -11.71 8.13
CA VAL A 79 -17.70 -13.03 8.58
C VAL A 79 -18.88 -13.77 9.20
N ARG A 80 -19.16 -14.97 8.70
CA ARG A 80 -20.23 -15.84 9.21
C ARG A 80 -19.79 -16.58 10.46
N ASP A 81 -20.74 -17.19 11.16
CA ASP A 81 -20.50 -18.01 12.36
C ASP A 81 -19.55 -19.20 12.11
N ASP A 82 -19.37 -19.63 10.86
CA ASP A 82 -18.45 -20.70 10.45
C ASP A 82 -17.03 -20.19 10.09
N ASP A 83 -16.68 -18.96 10.49
CA ASP A 83 -15.42 -18.26 10.19
C ASP A 83 -15.15 -18.04 8.69
N THR A 84 -16.16 -18.19 7.83
CA THR A 84 -16.01 -17.95 6.39
C THR A 84 -16.62 -16.62 5.96
N LEU A 85 -16.02 -16.01 4.94
CA LEU A 85 -16.46 -14.72 4.42
C LEU A 85 -17.74 -14.84 3.59
N SER A 86 -18.73 -13.98 3.86
CA SER A 86 -19.99 -13.88 3.11
C SER A 86 -19.73 -13.68 1.61
N PRO A 87 -20.41 -14.42 0.71
CA PRO A 87 -20.27 -14.20 -0.73
C PRO A 87 -20.73 -12.80 -1.17
N SER A 88 -21.56 -12.13 -0.36
CA SER A 88 -21.97 -10.75 -0.58
C SER A 88 -20.77 -9.79 -0.57
N TRP A 89 -19.83 -9.94 0.38
CA TRP A 89 -18.60 -9.16 0.41
C TRP A 89 -17.82 -9.29 -0.90
N GLU A 90 -17.61 -10.54 -1.34
CA GLU A 90 -16.87 -10.82 -2.56
C GLU A 90 -17.54 -10.25 -3.81
N LYS A 91 -18.87 -10.13 -3.81
CA LYS A 91 -19.66 -9.55 -4.90
C LYS A 91 -19.67 -8.01 -4.86
N GLU A 92 -19.77 -7.44 -3.67
CA GLU A 92 -19.91 -6.00 -3.45
C GLU A 92 -18.56 -5.29 -3.55
N MET A 93 -17.53 -5.82 -2.88
CA MET A 93 -16.26 -5.14 -2.63
C MET A 93 -15.15 -5.51 -3.62
N LEU A 94 -15.24 -6.65 -4.32
CA LEU A 94 -14.19 -7.10 -5.24
C LEU A 94 -14.51 -6.85 -6.71
N GLY A 95 -13.47 -6.62 -7.49
CA GLY A 95 -13.48 -6.47 -8.93
C GLY A 95 -12.29 -7.16 -9.59
N TYR A 96 -12.19 -6.98 -10.91
CA TYR A 96 -11.09 -7.56 -11.70
C TYR A 96 -10.35 -6.48 -12.49
N ALA A 97 -9.08 -6.26 -12.16
CA ALA A 97 -8.16 -5.47 -12.98
C ALA A 97 -7.55 -6.37 -14.07
N ARG A 98 -7.78 -6.07 -15.35
CA ARG A 98 -7.13 -6.79 -16.46
C ARG A 98 -5.66 -6.38 -16.53
N LEU A 99 -4.80 -7.37 -16.74
CA LEU A 99 -3.35 -7.17 -16.87
C LEU A 99 -2.98 -6.92 -18.35
N PRO A 100 -2.00 -6.05 -18.63
CA PRO A 100 -1.48 -5.84 -19.98
C PRO A 100 -0.58 -6.99 -20.47
N PHE A 101 -0.19 -7.90 -19.58
CA PHE A 101 0.51 -9.14 -19.92
C PHE A 101 0.10 -10.26 -18.95
N ALA A 102 0.16 -11.51 -19.43
CA ALA A 102 -0.14 -12.67 -18.61
C ALA A 102 1.01 -12.97 -17.65
N LEU A 103 0.69 -13.27 -16.39
CA LEU A 103 1.66 -13.60 -15.34
C LEU A 103 1.55 -15.07 -14.93
N PRO A 104 2.65 -15.85 -14.91
CA PRO A 104 2.66 -17.20 -14.35
C PRO A 104 2.28 -17.21 -12.85
N LEU A 105 1.55 -18.22 -12.39
CA LEU A 105 1.34 -18.46 -10.96
C LEU A 105 2.63 -18.97 -10.32
N SER A 106 2.96 -18.50 -9.11
CA SER A 106 4.19 -18.92 -8.42
C SER A 106 4.20 -20.42 -8.05
N TRP A 107 3.04 -21.00 -7.74
CA TRP A 107 2.87 -22.42 -7.37
C TRP A 107 2.48 -23.33 -8.54
N ALA A 108 2.20 -22.76 -9.72
CA ALA A 108 1.78 -23.49 -10.92
C ALA A 108 2.20 -22.71 -12.18
N PRO A 109 3.52 -22.60 -12.49
CA PRO A 109 4.03 -21.69 -13.52
C PRO A 109 3.51 -21.95 -14.94
N GLU A 110 2.98 -23.14 -15.20
CA GLU A 110 2.29 -23.49 -16.44
C GLU A 110 0.94 -22.76 -16.61
N LYS A 111 0.33 -22.32 -15.51
CA LYS A 111 -0.91 -21.54 -15.49
C LYS A 111 -0.60 -20.05 -15.39
N LYS A 112 -1.38 -19.24 -16.11
CA LYS A 112 -1.20 -17.79 -16.15
C LYS A 112 -2.47 -17.06 -15.73
N VAL A 113 -2.29 -15.96 -15.00
CA VAL A 113 -3.35 -14.99 -14.71
C VAL A 113 -3.29 -13.86 -15.73
N THR A 114 -4.46 -13.43 -16.19
CA THR A 114 -4.64 -12.28 -17.08
C THR A 114 -5.42 -11.15 -16.41
N ARG A 115 -5.81 -11.34 -15.15
CA ARG A 115 -6.53 -10.38 -14.33
C ARG A 115 -6.21 -10.59 -12.85
N ILE A 116 -6.19 -9.51 -12.10
CA ILE A 116 -6.06 -9.49 -10.64
C ILE A 116 -7.46 -9.33 -10.04
N ARG A 117 -7.83 -10.23 -9.13
CA ARG A 117 -9.02 -10.07 -8.28
C ARG A 117 -8.63 -9.25 -7.05
N CYS A 118 -9.15 -8.03 -6.93
CA CYS A 118 -8.76 -7.02 -5.94
C CYS A 118 -9.98 -6.23 -5.46
N HIS A 119 -9.80 -5.38 -4.45
CA HIS A 119 -10.83 -4.41 -4.06
C HIS A 119 -11.22 -3.51 -5.24
N ARG A 120 -12.52 -3.19 -5.39
CA ARG A 120 -13.02 -2.40 -6.54
C ARG A 120 -12.36 -1.04 -6.66
N LEU A 121 -12.07 -0.39 -5.54
CA LEU A 121 -11.34 0.88 -5.50
C LEU A 121 -9.91 0.78 -6.06
N LEU A 122 -9.28 -0.41 -6.03
CA LEU A 122 -7.92 -0.63 -6.55
C LEU A 122 -7.90 -1.17 -7.98
N VAL A 123 -9.05 -1.44 -8.61
CA VAL A 123 -9.11 -1.82 -10.02
C VAL A 123 -8.41 -0.79 -10.93
N PRO A 124 -8.69 0.53 -10.83
CA PRO A 124 -7.96 1.52 -11.63
C PRO A 124 -6.48 1.61 -11.25
N VAL A 125 -6.13 1.45 -9.97
CA VAL A 125 -4.75 1.47 -9.47
C VAL A 125 -3.92 0.36 -10.10
N PHE A 126 -4.37 -0.89 -10.03
CA PHE A 126 -3.64 -2.02 -10.61
C PHE A 126 -3.56 -1.94 -12.13
N LYS A 127 -4.60 -1.44 -12.81
CA LYS A 127 -4.54 -1.24 -14.26
C LYS A 127 -3.43 -0.24 -14.64
N ALA A 128 -3.41 0.92 -13.99
CA ALA A 128 -2.41 1.96 -14.25
C ALA A 128 -1.00 1.50 -13.88
N LEU A 129 -0.83 0.90 -12.69
CA LEU A 129 0.46 0.41 -12.22
C LEU A 129 1.07 -0.64 -13.16
N PHE A 130 0.28 -1.61 -13.61
CA PHE A 130 0.80 -2.64 -14.53
C PHE A 130 1.01 -2.11 -15.95
N GLN A 131 0.28 -1.08 -16.35
CA GLN A 131 0.55 -0.37 -17.59
C GLN A 131 1.90 0.37 -17.50
N GLU A 132 2.20 1.05 -16.40
CA GLU A 132 3.50 1.68 -16.18
C GLU A 132 4.65 0.68 -16.10
N ILE A 133 4.43 -0.54 -15.58
CA ILE A 133 5.42 -1.62 -15.64
C ILE A 133 5.82 -1.92 -17.10
N VAL A 134 4.86 -1.92 -18.02
CA VAL A 134 5.14 -2.15 -19.44
C VAL A 134 5.85 -0.95 -20.05
N GLU A 135 5.34 0.26 -19.82
CA GLU A 135 5.86 1.50 -20.41
C GLU A 135 7.29 1.81 -19.96
N ARG A 136 7.63 1.49 -18.71
CA ARG A 136 8.98 1.67 -18.16
C ARG A 136 9.92 0.48 -18.47
N GLY A 137 9.47 -0.52 -19.23
CA GLY A 137 10.27 -1.70 -19.56
C GLY A 137 10.57 -2.63 -18.38
N LEU A 138 9.83 -2.51 -17.28
CA LEU A 138 10.04 -3.26 -16.03
C LEU A 138 9.38 -4.66 -16.04
N ARG A 139 8.67 -5.02 -17.11
CA ARG A 139 8.01 -6.33 -17.24
C ARG A 139 8.91 -7.54 -16.88
N PRO A 140 10.20 -7.61 -17.26
CA PRO A 140 11.07 -8.74 -16.88
C PRO A 140 11.27 -8.90 -15.36
N LEU A 141 11.01 -7.86 -14.58
CA LEU A 141 11.14 -7.86 -13.12
C LEU A 141 9.92 -8.51 -12.44
N VAL A 142 8.77 -8.59 -13.12
CA VAL A 142 7.55 -9.23 -12.60
C VAL A 142 7.44 -10.65 -13.17
N ARG A 143 7.99 -11.62 -12.45
CA ARG A 143 8.22 -12.99 -12.93
C ARG A 143 7.05 -13.93 -12.60
N THR A 144 6.51 -13.87 -11.38
CA THR A 144 5.41 -14.73 -10.93
C THR A 144 4.42 -13.99 -10.02
N TYR A 145 3.16 -14.43 -10.05
CA TYR A 145 2.06 -13.90 -9.24
C TYR A 145 1.78 -14.82 -8.05
N GLY A 146 1.78 -14.24 -6.85
CA GLY A 146 1.52 -14.93 -5.57
C GLY A 146 0.09 -14.79 -5.05
N GLY A 147 -0.71 -13.87 -5.61
CA GLY A 147 -2.08 -13.64 -5.16
C GLY A 147 -2.36 -12.17 -4.85
N CYS A 148 -3.64 -11.84 -4.69
CA CYS A 148 -4.08 -10.48 -4.32
C CYS A 148 -5.21 -10.56 -3.28
N PHE A 149 -6.38 -11.05 -3.67
CA PHE A 149 -7.43 -11.40 -2.70
C PHE A 149 -7.26 -12.82 -2.16
N CYS A 150 -7.20 -12.95 -0.83
CA CYS A 150 -7.26 -14.21 -0.10
C CYS A 150 -7.76 -13.91 1.32
N PHE A 151 -9.00 -14.29 1.62
CA PHE A 151 -9.55 -14.14 2.97
C PHE A 151 -8.85 -15.11 3.93
N ARG A 152 -8.01 -14.55 4.82
CA ARG A 152 -7.25 -15.32 5.81
C ARG A 152 -6.75 -14.43 6.93
N ARG A 153 -6.48 -15.04 8.08
CA ARG A 153 -5.66 -14.40 9.12
C ARG A 153 -4.21 -14.21 8.67
N MET A 154 -3.53 -13.24 9.27
CA MET A 154 -2.09 -13.09 9.15
C MET A 154 -1.38 -14.32 9.68
N ARG A 155 -0.26 -14.70 9.04
CA ARG A 155 0.49 -15.89 9.44
C ARG A 155 1.15 -15.64 10.79
N GLY A 156 0.67 -16.32 11.83
CA GLY A 156 1.18 -16.16 13.20
C GLY A 156 0.59 -14.95 13.95
N GLY A 157 -0.51 -14.37 13.47
CA GLY A 157 -1.21 -13.26 14.12
C GLY A 157 -2.72 -13.50 14.29
N SER A 158 -3.37 -12.64 15.07
CA SER A 158 -4.83 -12.67 15.31
C SER A 158 -5.63 -11.85 14.29
N HIS A 159 -5.00 -10.84 13.67
CA HIS A 159 -5.64 -9.95 12.69
C HIS A 159 -5.75 -10.60 11.30
N LEU A 160 -6.74 -10.15 10.52
CA LEU A 160 -6.85 -10.50 9.11
C LEU A 160 -5.62 -10.01 8.33
N SER A 161 -5.23 -10.72 7.28
CA SER A 161 -4.23 -10.20 6.34
C SER A 161 -4.85 -9.12 5.47
N THR A 162 -4.06 -8.13 5.03
CA THR A 162 -4.44 -7.14 4.00
C THR A 162 -4.92 -7.79 2.69
N HIS A 163 -4.48 -9.03 2.40
CA HIS A 163 -5.05 -9.84 1.31
C HIS A 163 -6.56 -10.10 1.46
N SER A 164 -7.10 -10.08 2.68
CA SER A 164 -8.52 -10.31 2.94
C SER A 164 -9.40 -9.20 2.38
N TRP A 165 -8.90 -7.97 2.26
CA TRP A 165 -9.61 -6.88 1.59
C TRP A 165 -9.33 -6.84 0.08
N GLY A 166 -8.39 -7.64 -0.43
CA GLY A 166 -7.92 -7.53 -1.81
C GLY A 166 -7.14 -6.24 -2.08
N ILE A 167 -6.42 -5.74 -1.07
CA ILE A 167 -5.62 -4.51 -1.12
C ILE A 167 -4.11 -4.75 -1.08
N ALA A 168 -3.71 -6.02 -1.12
CA ALA A 168 -2.32 -6.43 -1.20
C ALA A 168 -2.08 -7.31 -2.42
N ILE A 169 -0.84 -7.40 -2.87
CA ILE A 169 -0.39 -8.29 -3.95
C ILE A 169 0.96 -8.87 -3.60
N ASP A 170 1.13 -10.17 -3.87
CA ASP A 170 2.41 -10.85 -3.76
C ASP A 170 3.01 -11.07 -5.16
N LEU A 171 4.27 -10.65 -5.34
CA LEU A 171 5.02 -10.81 -6.58
C LEU A 171 6.33 -11.56 -6.32
N ASN A 172 6.73 -12.39 -7.28
CA ASN A 172 7.95 -13.20 -7.19
C ASN A 172 8.12 -14.04 -5.90
N PRO A 173 7.09 -14.73 -5.35
CA PRO A 173 7.19 -15.40 -4.05
C PRO A 173 8.35 -16.40 -3.92
N ASN A 174 8.70 -17.09 -5.00
CA ASN A 174 9.72 -18.15 -4.96
C ASN A 174 11.13 -17.60 -4.68
N THR A 175 11.43 -16.37 -5.09
CA THR A 175 12.71 -15.69 -4.80
C THR A 175 12.59 -14.66 -3.67
N ASN A 176 11.37 -14.37 -3.22
CA ASN A 176 11.06 -13.39 -2.18
C ASN A 176 10.22 -13.98 -1.02
N PRO A 177 10.60 -15.12 -0.41
CA PRO A 177 9.80 -15.72 0.64
C PRO A 177 9.80 -14.89 1.93
N LEU A 178 8.69 -14.96 2.67
CA LEU A 178 8.54 -14.35 4.00
C LEU A 178 9.68 -14.74 4.95
N GLY A 179 10.28 -13.74 5.58
CA GLY A 179 11.42 -13.87 6.49
C GLY A 179 12.78 -13.91 5.80
N SER A 180 12.85 -13.64 4.50
CA SER A 180 14.12 -13.52 3.75
C SER A 180 14.41 -12.07 3.37
N SER A 181 15.64 -11.80 2.90
CA SER A 181 15.96 -10.53 2.26
C SER A 181 15.29 -10.36 0.89
N GLY A 182 15.02 -11.48 0.20
CA GLY A 182 14.49 -11.49 -1.16
C GLY A 182 15.45 -10.91 -2.20
N ASP A 183 14.96 -10.79 -3.44
CA ASP A 183 15.62 -10.18 -4.59
C ASP A 183 14.70 -9.19 -5.34
N MET A 184 13.64 -8.70 -4.69
CA MET A 184 12.68 -7.76 -5.28
C MET A 184 13.41 -6.53 -5.81
N ALA A 185 13.21 -6.24 -7.09
CA ALA A 185 13.92 -5.16 -7.77
C ALA A 185 13.54 -3.79 -7.18
N PRO A 186 14.50 -2.94 -6.79
CA PRO A 186 14.23 -1.60 -6.25
C PRO A 186 13.32 -0.76 -7.16
N GLU A 187 13.46 -0.88 -8.48
CA GLU A 187 12.65 -0.15 -9.46
C GLU A 187 11.16 -0.53 -9.39
N LEU A 188 10.85 -1.79 -9.05
CA LEU A 188 9.48 -2.19 -8.78
C LEU A 188 9.00 -1.63 -7.44
N VAL A 189 9.84 -1.66 -6.41
CA VAL A 189 9.49 -1.12 -5.09
C VAL A 189 9.16 0.37 -5.18
N GLU A 190 10.00 1.14 -5.87
CA GLU A 190 9.81 2.55 -6.14
C GLU A 190 8.50 2.82 -6.89
N LEU A 191 8.26 2.10 -7.99
CA LEU A 191 7.02 2.25 -8.76
C LEU A 191 5.78 1.93 -7.92
N PHE A 192 5.80 0.87 -7.12
CA PHE A 192 4.69 0.56 -6.20
C PHE A 192 4.49 1.67 -5.17
N GLY A 193 5.57 2.25 -4.65
CA GLY A 193 5.54 3.41 -3.76
C GLY A 193 4.92 4.66 -4.40
N GLU A 194 5.20 4.92 -5.68
CA GLU A 194 4.56 6.01 -6.44
C GLU A 194 3.03 5.85 -6.52
N PHE A 195 2.53 4.62 -6.43
CA PHE A 195 1.10 4.28 -6.38
C PHE A 195 0.57 4.10 -4.95
N GLY A 196 1.34 4.42 -3.92
CA GLY A 196 0.89 4.37 -2.53
C GLY A 196 0.90 3.00 -1.87
N PHE A 197 1.59 2.02 -2.45
CA PHE A 197 1.83 0.75 -1.78
C PHE A 197 3.02 0.85 -0.80
N THR A 198 2.85 0.24 0.36
CA THR A 198 3.95 -0.07 1.28
C THR A 198 4.54 -1.43 0.91
N TRP A 199 5.87 -1.52 0.85
CA TRP A 199 6.58 -2.76 0.57
C TRP A 199 6.97 -3.51 1.85
N GLY A 200 6.60 -4.79 1.91
CA GLY A 200 6.80 -5.66 3.07
C GLY A 200 8.24 -6.02 3.38
N GLY A 201 9.18 -5.79 2.46
CA GLY A 201 10.62 -6.01 2.71
C GLY A 201 11.19 -5.14 3.84
N THR A 202 10.50 -4.07 4.23
CA THR A 202 10.88 -3.16 5.32
C THR A 202 10.24 -3.50 6.67
N PHE A 203 9.39 -4.53 6.73
CA PHE A 203 8.72 -4.92 7.97
C PHE A 203 9.69 -5.57 8.96
N SER A 204 9.32 -5.57 10.24
CA SER A 204 10.11 -6.19 11.32
C SER A 204 10.40 -7.67 11.05
N ARG A 205 9.42 -8.37 10.46
CA ARG A 205 9.62 -9.64 9.76
C ARG A 205 9.51 -9.37 8.26
N PRO A 206 10.62 -9.29 7.52
CA PRO A 206 10.60 -8.94 6.11
C PRO A 206 9.70 -9.85 5.29
N ASP A 207 8.88 -9.28 4.41
CA ASP A 207 8.07 -10.00 3.44
C ASP A 207 8.28 -9.40 2.04
N PRO A 208 9.40 -9.73 1.37
CA PRO A 208 9.83 -9.00 0.17
C PRO A 208 8.94 -9.23 -1.06
N MET A 209 8.09 -10.26 -1.06
CA MET A 209 7.09 -10.46 -2.11
C MET A 209 5.89 -9.51 -1.97
N HIS A 210 5.66 -8.97 -0.77
CA HIS A 210 4.40 -8.37 -0.39
C HIS A 210 4.36 -6.86 -0.63
N PHE A 211 3.27 -6.40 -1.26
CA PHE A 211 2.92 -4.98 -1.38
C PHE A 211 1.50 -4.77 -0.89
N GLN A 212 1.28 -3.79 0.00
CA GLN A 212 -0.06 -3.47 0.52
C GLN A 212 -0.40 -1.99 0.32
N PHE A 213 -1.63 -1.71 -0.11
CA PHE A 213 -2.16 -0.35 -0.25
C PHE A 213 -2.69 0.16 1.11
N CYS A 214 -1.80 0.24 2.08
CA CYS A 214 -2.01 0.88 3.39
C CYS A 214 -0.67 0.91 4.14
N SER A 215 -0.57 1.72 5.19
CA SER A 215 0.57 1.77 6.10
C SER A 215 0.15 1.53 7.55
N GLY A 216 1.09 1.16 8.43
CA GLY A 216 0.82 0.99 9.86
C GLY A 216 -0.21 -0.08 10.21
N TYR A 217 -0.36 -1.09 9.34
CA TYR A 217 -1.25 -2.23 9.53
C TYR A 217 -0.53 -3.38 10.24
#